data_AF-A0A4R4IIA3-F1
#
_entry.id   AF-A0A4R4IIA3-F1
#
_cell.length_a   1.000
_cell.length_b   1.000
_cell.length_c   1.000
_cell.angle_alpha   90.00
_cell.angle_beta   90.00
_cell.angle_gamma   90.00
#
_symmetry.space_group_name_H-M   'P 1'
#
loop_
_entity.id
_entity.type
_entity.pdbx_description
1 polymer ?
#
loop_
_entity_poly.entity_id
_entity_poly.type
_entity_poly.pdbx_seq_one_letter_code
_entity_poly.pdbx_strand_id
1 'polypeptide(L)'
;MDALAFKSFQGVSVADSARYIFEGTETPCTVLLDEDVQQFTDDDLAPIPVLFDRITLQLSEVSPRKGAVVCIVGSGRELKLIKQLRGDASTQQWEVADAKSP
;
A
#
# COMPACT_ATOMS: atom_id res chain seq x y z
N MET A 1 16.66 -17.78 -4.13
CA MET A 1 16.63 -17.17 -2.78
C MET A 1 16.75 -15.69 -3.04
N ASP A 2 15.63 -15.08 -3.43
CA ASP A 2 15.62 -13.79 -4.09
C ASP A 2 15.01 -12.77 -3.14
N ALA A 3 15.82 -12.37 -2.16
CA ALA A 3 15.46 -11.36 -1.15
C ALA A 3 16.21 -10.04 -1.37
N LEU A 4 16.77 -9.80 -2.57
CA LEU A 4 17.70 -8.70 -2.81
C LEU A 4 17.19 -7.54 -3.69
N ALA A 5 15.90 -7.48 -3.99
CA ALA A 5 15.34 -6.41 -4.83
C ALA A 5 14.48 -5.40 -4.03
N PHE A 6 14.96 -4.89 -2.88
CA PHE A 6 14.21 -3.86 -2.12
C PHE A 6 15.04 -2.67 -1.66
N LYS A 7 16.29 -2.53 -2.10
CA LYS A 7 17.12 -1.35 -1.79
C LYS A 7 17.31 -0.51 -3.03
N SER A 8 16.43 0.48 -3.25
CA SER A 8 16.74 1.83 -3.76
C SER A 8 15.47 2.58 -4.17
N PHE A 9 14.71 3.11 -3.22
CA PHE A 9 13.77 4.20 -3.53
C PHE A 9 13.79 5.21 -2.38
N GLN A 10 14.38 6.38 -2.63
CA GLN A 10 14.37 7.52 -1.72
C GLN A 10 12.93 8.08 -1.68
N GLY A 11 12.10 7.53 -0.79
CA GLY A 11 10.67 7.86 -0.68
C GLY A 11 9.77 6.67 -0.35
N VAL A 12 10.29 5.44 -0.37
CA VAL A 12 9.52 4.23 -0.04
C VAL A 12 9.96 3.71 1.31
N SER A 13 9.09 3.84 2.31
CA SER A 13 9.32 3.20 3.60
C SER A 13 8.86 1.76 3.51
N VAL A 14 9.81 0.82 3.50
CA VAL A 14 9.51 -0.61 3.61
C VAL A 14 9.04 -0.87 5.05
N ALA A 15 7.76 -1.19 5.20
CA ALA A 15 7.21 -1.64 6.47
C ALA A 15 7.35 -3.16 6.56
N ASP A 16 8.53 -3.60 6.95
CA ASP A 16 8.89 -5.02 7.19
C ASP A 16 8.02 -5.67 8.30
N SER A 17 7.33 -4.85 9.10
CA SER A 17 6.42 -5.31 10.16
C SER A 17 5.05 -4.67 10.00
N ALA A 18 4.28 -5.08 8.99
CA ALA A 18 2.88 -4.70 8.84
C ALA A 18 1.94 -5.85 9.16
N ARG A 19 0.71 -5.50 9.54
CA ARG A 19 -0.37 -6.45 9.85
C ARG A 19 -1.55 -6.16 8.94
N TYR A 20 -1.90 -7.13 8.12
CA TYR A 20 -3.10 -7.11 7.30
C TYR A 20 -4.29 -7.59 8.13
N ILE A 21 -5.35 -6.79 8.20
CA ILE A 21 -6.56 -7.07 8.96
C ILE A 21 -7.75 -7.08 8.01
N PHE A 22 -8.45 -8.20 7.94
CA PHE A 22 -9.68 -8.34 7.16
C PHE A 22 -10.68 -9.22 7.89
N GLU A 23 -11.91 -8.72 8.07
CA GLU A 23 -12.99 -9.42 8.78
C GLU A 23 -12.57 -9.96 10.17
N GLY A 24 -11.71 -9.23 10.88
CA GLY A 24 -11.21 -9.60 12.20
C GLY A 24 -10.06 -10.62 12.19
N THR A 25 -9.63 -11.08 11.01
CA THR A 25 -8.43 -11.91 10.86
C THR A 25 -7.21 -11.02 10.67
N GLU A 26 -6.20 -11.19 11.53
CA GLU A 26 -4.92 -10.49 11.44
C GLU A 26 -3.84 -11.44 10.87
N THR A 27 -3.15 -10.99 9.82
CA THR A 27 -2.06 -11.72 9.18
C THR A 27 -0.82 -10.84 9.09
N PRO A 28 0.35 -11.26 9.60
CA PRO A 28 1.59 -10.52 9.40
C PRO A 28 1.93 -10.52 7.90
N CYS A 29 2.36 -9.36 7.38
CA CYS A 29 2.69 -9.20 5.98
C CYS A 29 3.75 -8.13 5.77
N THR A 30 4.42 -8.20 4.63
CA THR A 30 5.35 -7.18 4.18
C THR A 30 4.62 -6.19 3.27
N VAL A 31 4.75 -4.89 3.56
CA VAL A 31 4.20 -3.85 2.68
C VAL A 31 5.23 -2.79 2.34
N LEU A 32 5.15 -2.30 1.11
CA LEU A 32 5.82 -1.08 0.71
C LEU A 32 4.80 0.04 0.79
N LEU A 33 5.07 1.06 1.60
CA LEU A 33 4.29 2.29 1.62
C LEU A 33 5.01 3.34 0.79
N ASP A 34 4.33 3.82 -0.25
CA ASP A 34 4.67 5.03 -0.97
C ASP A 34 3.75 6.15 -0.46
N GLU A 35 4.32 7.16 0.19
CA GLU A 35 3.60 8.34 0.67
C GLU A 35 3.66 9.44 -0.41
N ASP A 36 2.62 10.29 -0.46
CA ASP A 36 2.57 11.47 -1.34
C ASP A 36 2.78 11.12 -2.83
N VAL A 37 2.22 10.00 -3.28
CA VAL A 37 2.35 9.57 -4.67
C VAL A 37 1.59 10.54 -5.57
N GLN A 38 2.32 11.22 -6.44
CA GLN A 38 1.76 12.04 -7.51
C GLN A 38 1.38 11.13 -8.68
N GLN A 39 0.09 10.94 -8.90
CA GLN A 39 -0.39 10.34 -10.14
C GLN A 39 -0.72 11.44 -11.15
N PHE A 40 0.03 11.47 -12.26
CA PHE A 40 -0.31 12.28 -13.42
C PHE A 40 -1.34 11.50 -14.25
N THR A 41 -2.57 11.98 -14.32
CA THR A 41 -3.57 11.47 -15.26
C THR A 41 -3.40 12.21 -16.59
N ASP A 42 -3.18 11.46 -17.67
CA ASP A 42 -2.88 11.99 -19.02
C ASP A 42 -4.08 12.70 -19.71
N ASP A 43 -5.26 12.68 -19.07
CA ASP A 43 -6.54 13.07 -19.69
C ASP A 43 -6.91 14.57 -19.55
N ASP A 44 -6.13 15.36 -18.79
CA ASP A 44 -6.48 16.75 -18.48
C ASP A 44 -5.41 17.75 -18.93
N LEU A 45 -5.86 18.80 -19.65
CA LEU A 45 -5.03 19.92 -20.14
C LEU A 45 -4.39 20.75 -19.00
N ALA A 46 -4.71 20.43 -17.75
CA ALA A 46 -3.99 20.84 -16.55
C ALA A 46 -3.98 19.65 -15.57
N PRO A 47 -2.88 18.86 -15.48
CA PRO A 47 -2.85 17.71 -14.58
C PRO A 47 -2.94 18.21 -13.14
N ILE A 48 -4.08 17.97 -12.48
CA ILE A 48 -4.22 18.20 -11.05
C ILE A 48 -3.48 17.05 -10.37
N PRO A 49 -2.36 17.30 -9.68
CA PRO A 49 -1.68 16.24 -8.94
C PRO A 49 -2.59 15.80 -7.81
N VAL A 50 -3.18 14.60 -7.93
CA VAL A 50 -3.85 13.96 -6.80
C VAL A 50 -2.75 13.30 -5.98
N LEU A 51 -2.58 13.78 -4.76
CA LEU A 51 -1.71 13.17 -3.76
C LEU A 51 -2.52 12.12 -3.02
N PHE A 52 -2.08 10.88 -3.09
CA PHE A 52 -2.63 9.79 -2.30
C PHE A 52 -1.52 8.86 -1.83
N ASP A 53 -1.80 8.16 -0.74
CA ASP A 53 -0.92 7.10 -0.26
C ASP A 53 -1.21 5.81 -1.01
N ARG A 54 -0.15 5.10 -1.38
CA ARG A 54 -0.23 3.81 -2.04
C ARG A 54 0.55 2.78 -1.24
N ILE A 55 -0.02 1.59 -1.11
CA ILE A 55 0.73 0.43 -0.62
C ILE A 55 0.85 -0.65 -1.68
N THR A 56 1.96 -1.38 -1.62
CA THR A 56 2.18 -2.62 -2.39
C THR A 56 2.23 -3.79 -1.41
N LEU A 57 1.38 -4.80 -1.66
CA LEU A 57 1.25 -6.02 -0.86
C LEU A 57 1.71 -7.23 -1.67
N GLN A 58 2.32 -8.21 -1.00
CA GLN A 58 2.68 -9.48 -1.64
C GLN A 58 1.52 -10.49 -1.61
N LEU A 59 1.18 -11.02 -2.79
CA LEU A 59 0.12 -12.01 -2.95
C LEU A 59 0.48 -13.39 -2.39
N SER A 60 1.78 -13.66 -2.21
CA SER A 60 2.26 -14.87 -1.54
C SER A 60 2.01 -14.88 -0.04
N GLU A 61 1.87 -13.70 0.58
CA GLU A 61 1.65 -13.56 2.03
C GLU A 61 0.17 -13.36 2.35
N VAL A 62 -0.52 -12.51 1.59
CA VAL A 62 -1.90 -12.12 1.84
C VAL A 62 -2.72 -12.00 0.56
N SER A 63 -4.03 -12.14 0.68
CA SER A 63 -4.98 -11.86 -0.41
C SER A 63 -5.68 -10.53 -0.14
N PRO A 64 -5.13 -9.40 -0.63
CA PRO A 64 -5.64 -8.09 -0.30
C PRO A 64 -7.00 -7.84 -0.93
N ARG A 65 -7.91 -7.29 -0.14
CA ARG A 65 -9.30 -7.02 -0.53
C ARG A 65 -9.67 -5.59 -0.19
N LYS A 66 -10.56 -5.01 -1.01
CA LYS A 66 -11.13 -3.69 -0.74
C LYS A 66 -11.76 -3.68 0.66
N GLY A 67 -11.44 -2.65 1.43
CA GLY A 67 -11.92 -2.46 2.80
C GLY A 67 -11.07 -3.12 3.88
N ALA A 68 -10.07 -3.93 3.53
CA ALA A 68 -9.08 -4.40 4.49
C ALA A 68 -8.26 -3.24 5.06
N VAL A 69 -7.67 -3.44 6.23
CA VAL A 69 -6.83 -2.47 6.92
C VAL A 69 -5.43 -3.02 7.05
N VAL A 70 -4.42 -2.20 6.78
CA VAL A 70 -3.02 -2.54 6.97
C VAL A 70 -2.46 -1.64 8.08
N CYS A 71 -2.11 -2.25 9.19
CA CYS A 71 -1.49 -1.56 10.32
C CYS A 71 0.03 -1.67 10.18
N ILE A 72 0.72 -0.54 9.99
CA ILE A 72 2.17 -0.47 9.92
C ILE A 72 2.71 -0.30 11.33
N VAL A 73 3.36 -1.33 11.88
CA VAL A 73 3.83 -1.31 13.29
C VAL A 73 4.89 -0.22 13.51
N GLY A 74 5.77 0.01 12.53
CA GLY A 74 6.84 1.00 12.65
C GLY A 74 6.38 2.45 12.76
N SER A 75 5.23 2.78 12.18
CA SER A 75 4.66 4.14 12.19
C SER A 75 3.37 4.26 12.99
N GLY A 76 2.75 3.14 13.39
CA GLY A 76 1.43 3.09 14.02
C GLY A 76 0.28 3.51 13.10
N ARG A 77 0.53 3.66 11.80
CA ARG A 77 -0.49 4.06 10.81
C ARG A 77 -1.40 2.90 10.46
N GLU A 78 -2.69 3.20 10.30
CA GLU A 78 -3.70 2.23 9.88
C GLU A 78 -4.25 2.67 8.53
N LEU A 79 -3.99 1.87 7.49
CA LEU A 79 -4.27 2.23 6.11
C LEU A 79 -5.34 1.32 5.54
N LYS A 80 -6.49 1.88 5.18
CA LYS A 80 -7.61 1.13 4.61
C LYS A 80 -7.47 1.05 3.11
N LEU A 81 -7.57 -0.15 2.54
CA LEU A 81 -7.55 -0.39 1.10
C LEU A 81 -8.84 0.16 0.47
N ILE A 82 -8.71 1.22 -0.34
CA ILE A 82 -9.86 1.90 -0.97
C ILE A 82 -10.06 1.41 -2.39
N LYS A 83 -9.00 1.40 -3.19
CA LYS A 83 -9.07 1.10 -4.61
C LYS A 83 -7.82 0.36 -5.09
N GLN A 84 -8.02 -0.70 -5.85
CA GLN A 84 -6.91 -1.38 -6.51
C GLN A 84 -6.41 -0.52 -7.68
N LEU A 85 -5.11 -0.23 -7.71
CA LEU A 85 -4.50 0.56 -8.76
C LEU A 85 -3.89 -0.33 -9.85
N ARG A 86 -3.10 -1.32 -9.42
CA ARG A 86 -2.40 -2.26 -10.30
C ARG A 86 -2.21 -3.58 -9.57
N GLY A 87 -2.11 -4.68 -10.31
CA GLY A 87 -1.72 -5.97 -9.76
C GLY A 87 -0.99 -6.79 -10.80
N ASP A 88 -0.04 -7.58 -10.34
CA ASP A 88 0.68 -8.58 -11.11
C ASP A 88 0.54 -9.95 -10.41
N ALA A 89 1.26 -10.97 -10.90
CA ALA A 89 1.16 -12.32 -10.39
C ALA A 89 1.72 -12.48 -8.96
N SER A 90 2.49 -11.51 -8.47
CA SER A 90 3.20 -11.61 -7.19
C SER A 90 2.86 -10.48 -6.22
N THR A 91 2.46 -9.32 -6.72
CA THR A 91 2.14 -8.16 -5.90
C THR A 91 0.87 -7.44 -6.34
N GLN A 92 0.23 -6.73 -5.42
CA GLN A 92 -0.87 -5.82 -5.72
C GLN A 92 -0.67 -4.46 -5.08
N GLN A 93 -0.93 -3.43 -5.88
CA GLN A 93 -0.87 -2.03 -5.49
C GLN A 93 -2.28 -1.50 -5.23
N TRP A 94 -2.42 -0.86 -4.09
CA TRP A 94 -3.68 -0.32 -3.61
C TRP A 94 -3.51 1.13 -3.20
N GLU A 95 -4.46 1.96 -3.62
CA GLU A 95 -4.72 3.26 -3.03
C GLU A 95 -5.32 3.04 -1.65
N VAL A 96 -4.76 3.73 -0.66
CA VAL A 96 -5.18 3.65 0.72
C VAL A 96 -5.58 5.01 1.26
N ALA A 97 -6.48 4.98 2.24
CA ALA A 97 -6.81 6.15 3.04
C ALA A 97 -6.50 5.84 4.51
N ASP A 98 -6.18 6.89 5.26
CA ASP A 98 -5.99 6.77 6.70
C ASP A 98 -7.30 6.33 7.36
N ALA A 99 -7.26 5.17 8.03
CA ALA A 99 -8.43 4.59 8.69
C ALA A 99 -8.88 5.38 9.92
N LYS A 100 -8.05 6.31 10.43
CA LYS A 100 -8.39 7.24 11.51
C LYS A 100 -8.82 8.62 11.00
N SER A 101 -9.00 8.82 9.69
CA SER A 101 -9.58 10.06 9.20
C SER A 101 -11.07 10.16 9.63
N PRO A 102 -11.46 11.23 10.37
CA PRO A 102 -12.80 11.41 10.93
C PRO A 102 -13.88 11.76 9.89
#